data_AF-A0A536CWX5-F1
#
_entry.id   AF-A0A536CWX5-F1
#
_cell.length_a   1.000
_cell.length_b   1.000
_cell.length_c   1.000
_cell.angle_alpha   90.00
_cell.angle_beta   90.00
_cell.angle_gamma   90.00
#
_symmetry.space_group_name_H-M   'P 1'
#
loop_
_entity.id
_entity.type
_entity.pdbx_description
1 polymer ?
#
loop_
_entity_poly.entity_id
_entity_poly.type
_entity_poly.pdbx_seq_one_letter_code
_entity_poly.pdbx_strand_id
1 'polypeptide(L)'
;MQRARESSGYWSSTSSVSRFSCPLALPVPAHSYEPHPYTVAEQNFTIQRLQVKADNRHAVFLTHARESLAYHYERVPDDPRVTTRSHVEVTYGRRVLDPTLEPQDQATQREPSIIYSERDVTNFVDLATDYRAPLACALRSFELTGLKLPAGQRRYAFAQVATGGTDAAPIDYEQTPNSVALQKRTIEHVRTLYRRDNFAGPLPLGEVQPRALPFETYKLAFTSGLVAEVYGGRVTDAMLSDDAGYVHSEGDTHWWIPSGRTFYSLDPLYTEAQELAFAHAHFFLPCRFRDPFHSGLVSTERFVSHDHYDLLRLDNRL
;
A
#
# COMPACT_ATOMS: atom_id res chain seq x y z
N MET A 1 79.43 58.84 20.44
CA MET A 1 79.44 60.16 21.11
C MET A 1 78.16 60.90 20.70
N GLN A 2 77.32 61.28 21.68
CA GLN A 2 76.37 62.43 21.72
C GLN A 2 75.50 62.72 20.47
N ARG A 3 74.18 62.95 20.49
CA ARG A 3 73.12 63.31 21.46
C ARG A 3 71.78 63.10 20.71
N ALA A 4 70.73 62.55 21.34
CA ALA A 4 69.50 63.24 21.81
C ALA A 4 68.66 63.94 20.71
N ARG A 5 67.46 63.40 20.38
CA ARG A 5 66.07 63.87 20.70
C ARG A 5 65.69 65.18 19.98
N GLU A 6 64.57 65.27 19.24
CA GLU A 6 63.15 65.33 19.69
C GLU A 6 62.20 65.05 18.48
N SER A 7 61.14 64.23 18.64
CA SER A 7 59.68 64.58 18.66
C SER A 7 59.11 65.09 17.32
N SER A 8 57.92 64.78 16.79
CA SER A 8 56.68 64.10 17.22
C SER A 8 55.85 63.86 15.93
N GLY A 9 55.04 62.80 15.84
CA GLY A 9 54.04 62.67 14.77
C GLY A 9 53.60 61.24 14.51
N TYR A 10 52.49 60.84 15.13
CA TYR A 10 51.81 59.56 14.91
C TYR A 10 51.38 59.38 13.45
N TRP A 11 51.79 58.27 12.83
CA TRP A 11 51.19 57.70 11.62
C TRP A 11 50.73 56.28 11.94
N SER A 12 49.44 55.99 11.75
CA SER A 12 48.95 54.61 11.59
C SER A 12 48.35 54.49 10.20
N SER A 13 49.07 53.73 9.37
CA SER A 13 48.69 53.31 8.03
C SER A 13 47.47 52.39 8.06
N THR A 14 46.55 52.56 7.10
CA THR A 14 45.69 51.44 6.69
C THR A 14 45.64 51.38 5.17
N SER A 15 46.18 50.27 4.66
CA SER A 15 46.28 49.92 3.26
C SER A 15 44.92 49.53 2.67
N SER A 16 44.70 49.99 1.44
CA SER A 16 43.63 49.58 0.54
C SER A 16 43.62 48.06 0.30
N VAL A 17 42.45 47.44 0.41
CA VAL A 17 42.15 46.13 -0.21
C VAL A 17 40.84 46.28 -0.98
N SER A 18 40.96 46.32 -2.30
CA SER A 18 39.85 46.28 -3.24
C SER A 18 39.22 44.88 -3.22
N ARG A 19 37.93 44.77 -2.87
CA ARG A 19 37.17 43.52 -2.98
C ARG A 19 36.38 43.51 -4.28
N PHE A 20 36.69 42.52 -5.12
CA PHE A 20 35.90 42.10 -6.27
C PHE A 20 34.46 41.78 -5.81
N SER A 21 33.48 42.43 -6.43
CA SER A 21 32.06 42.13 -6.23
C SER A 21 31.65 40.94 -7.11
N CYS A 22 31.25 39.85 -6.46
CA CYS A 22 30.48 38.77 -7.05
C CYS A 22 29.01 39.21 -7.10
N PRO A 23 28.27 39.12 -8.24
CA PRO A 23 26.87 39.50 -8.24
C PRO A 23 26.07 38.42 -7.50
N LEU A 24 25.73 38.68 -6.24
CA LEU A 24 24.65 38.00 -5.54
C LEU A 24 23.36 38.24 -6.34
N ALA A 25 22.77 37.17 -6.87
CA ALA A 25 21.42 37.20 -7.39
C ALA A 25 20.49 37.75 -6.30
N LEU A 26 19.77 38.83 -6.61
CA LEU A 26 18.80 39.42 -5.69
C LEU A 26 17.74 38.37 -5.33
N PRO A 27 17.30 38.29 -4.06
CA PRO A 27 16.23 37.39 -3.67
C PRO A 27 14.97 37.76 -4.45
N VAL A 28 14.42 36.78 -5.18
CA VAL A 28 13.16 36.94 -5.90
C VAL A 28 12.08 37.32 -4.87
N PRO A 29 11.36 38.45 -5.04
CA PRO A 29 10.39 38.89 -4.05
C PRO A 29 9.28 37.85 -3.86
N ALA A 30 8.86 37.64 -2.61
CA ALA A 30 7.92 36.59 -2.19
C ALA A 30 6.57 36.60 -2.93
N HIS A 31 6.20 37.70 -3.59
CA HIS A 31 4.98 37.86 -4.39
C HIS A 31 5.05 37.25 -5.80
N SER A 32 6.24 36.90 -6.29
CA SER A 32 6.43 36.31 -7.63
C SER A 32 5.88 34.89 -7.77
N TYR A 33 5.78 34.15 -6.64
CA TYR A 33 5.27 32.78 -6.59
C TYR A 33 3.77 32.70 -6.26
N GLU A 34 3.16 33.82 -5.87
CA GLU A 34 1.72 33.93 -5.55
C GLU A 34 0.77 33.41 -6.65
N PRO A 35 1.02 33.64 -7.97
CA PRO A 35 0.12 33.12 -9.00
C PRO A 35 0.23 31.61 -9.22
N HIS A 36 1.24 30.94 -8.65
CA HIS A 36 1.45 29.51 -8.82
C HIS A 36 0.81 28.73 -7.67
N PRO A 37 -0.01 27.70 -7.96
CA PRO A 37 -0.65 26.90 -6.92
C PRO A 37 0.40 26.07 -6.17
N TYR A 38 0.10 25.71 -4.91
CA TYR A 38 0.86 24.68 -4.21
C TYR A 38 0.58 23.29 -4.78
N THR A 39 -0.70 22.99 -4.96
CA THR A 39 -1.17 21.71 -5.47
C THR A 39 -2.29 21.90 -6.48
N VAL A 40 -2.38 20.98 -7.43
CA VAL A 40 -3.51 20.85 -8.36
C VAL A 40 -3.96 19.40 -8.35
N ALA A 41 -5.26 19.18 -8.22
CA ALA A 41 -5.87 17.85 -8.32
C ALA A 41 -6.85 17.80 -9.49
N GLU A 42 -6.72 16.79 -10.33
CA GLU A 42 -7.66 16.48 -11.42
C GLU A 42 -8.27 15.10 -11.19
N GLN A 43 -9.53 14.93 -11.57
CA GLN A 43 -10.24 13.65 -11.46
C GLN A 43 -11.05 13.38 -12.72
N ASN A 44 -11.10 12.12 -13.11
CA ASN A 44 -11.86 11.61 -14.24
C ASN A 44 -12.78 10.48 -13.78
N PHE A 45 -13.98 10.39 -14.36
CA PHE A 45 -15.02 9.45 -13.99
C PHE A 45 -15.52 8.67 -15.20
N THR A 46 -15.92 7.42 -14.99
CA THR A 46 -16.65 6.62 -15.97
C THR A 46 -18.13 6.64 -15.62
N ILE A 47 -18.98 6.86 -16.61
CA ILE A 47 -20.44 6.78 -16.47
C ILE A 47 -20.93 5.58 -17.26
N GLN A 48 -21.51 4.60 -16.56
CA GLN A 48 -22.05 3.38 -17.15
C GLN A 48 -23.57 3.39 -17.04
N ARG A 49 -24.27 3.12 -18.15
CA ARG A 49 -25.72 2.92 -18.13
C ARG A 49 -26.04 1.50 -17.67
N LEU A 50 -26.63 1.36 -16.48
CA LEU A 50 -27.04 0.05 -15.93
C LEU A 50 -28.40 -0.39 -16.48
N GLN A 51 -29.33 0.55 -16.62
CA GLN A 51 -30.67 0.28 -17.11
C GLN A 51 -31.09 1.35 -18.11
N VAL A 52 -31.59 0.92 -19.27
CA VAL A 52 -32.27 1.82 -20.20
C VAL A 52 -33.54 2.37 -19.58
N LYS A 53 -34.00 3.54 -20.03
CA LYS A 53 -35.23 4.16 -19.51
C LYS A 53 -36.45 3.21 -19.66
N ALA A 54 -36.64 2.62 -20.85
CA ALA A 54 -37.85 1.89 -21.21
C ALA A 54 -39.13 2.68 -20.80
N ASP A 55 -40.09 2.02 -20.17
CA ASP A 55 -41.34 2.63 -19.69
C ASP A 55 -41.16 3.46 -18.41
N ASN A 56 -39.98 3.42 -17.78
CA ASN A 56 -39.70 4.25 -16.60
C ASN A 56 -39.54 5.73 -16.99
N ARG A 57 -39.62 6.62 -16.00
CA ARG A 57 -39.41 8.07 -16.20
C ARG A 57 -37.96 8.41 -16.58
N HIS A 58 -36.98 7.69 -16.02
CA HIS A 58 -35.55 7.94 -16.20
C HIS A 58 -34.78 6.63 -16.45
N ALA A 59 -33.61 6.73 -17.10
CA ALA A 59 -32.62 5.65 -17.17
C ALA A 59 -31.76 5.63 -15.89
N VAL A 60 -31.15 4.48 -15.60
CA VAL A 60 -30.27 4.31 -14.44
C VAL A 60 -28.82 4.29 -14.90
N PHE A 61 -28.00 5.13 -14.27
CA PHE A 61 -26.56 5.24 -14.52
C PHE A 61 -25.78 5.05 -13.23
N LEU A 62 -24.60 4.43 -13.35
CA LEU A 62 -23.60 4.30 -12.32
C LEU A 62 -22.39 5.15 -12.71
N THR A 63 -22.03 6.10 -11.85
CA THR A 63 -20.83 6.92 -12.00
C THR A 63 -19.78 6.45 -10.99
N HIS A 64 -18.58 6.16 -11.47
CA HIS A 64 -17.47 5.75 -10.60
C HIS A 64 -16.16 6.43 -11.03
N ALA A 65 -15.26 6.63 -10.06
CA ALA A 65 -13.95 7.22 -10.31
C ALA A 65 -13.12 6.32 -11.24
N ARG A 66 -12.41 6.94 -12.19
CA ARG A 66 -11.57 6.23 -13.17
C ARG A 66 -10.09 6.50 -12.95
N GLU A 67 -9.75 7.77 -12.77
CA GLU A 67 -8.37 8.23 -12.65
C GLU A 67 -8.35 9.50 -11.81
N SER A 68 -7.36 9.62 -10.93
CA SER A 68 -7.04 10.86 -10.24
C SER A 68 -5.59 11.22 -10.46
N LEU A 69 -5.31 12.51 -10.46
CA LEU A 69 -4.02 13.07 -10.73
C LEU A 69 -3.73 14.16 -9.71
N ALA A 70 -2.57 14.10 -9.09
CA ALA A 70 -2.09 15.08 -8.14
C ALA A 70 -0.77 15.67 -8.64
N TYR A 71 -0.73 17.00 -8.73
CA TYR A 71 0.49 17.77 -8.91
C TYR A 71 0.81 18.49 -7.61
N HIS A 72 2.04 18.33 -7.13
CA HIS A 72 2.62 19.12 -6.05
C HIS A 72 3.69 20.02 -6.66
N TYR A 73 3.37 21.30 -6.81
CA TYR A 73 4.23 22.30 -7.42
C TYR A 73 5.10 23.01 -6.38
N GLU A 74 4.64 23.13 -5.13
CA GLU A 74 5.28 24.02 -4.14
C GLU A 74 5.51 25.44 -4.69
N ARG A 75 4.58 25.91 -5.53
CA ARG A 75 4.64 27.16 -6.31
C ARG A 75 5.75 27.25 -7.36
N VAL A 76 6.46 26.17 -7.66
CA VAL A 76 7.46 26.07 -8.74
C VAL A 76 6.83 25.37 -9.96
N PRO A 77 6.38 26.10 -11.00
CA PRO A 77 5.57 25.54 -12.08
C PRO A 77 6.29 24.51 -12.97
N ASP A 78 7.61 24.63 -13.11
CA ASP A 78 8.41 23.82 -14.04
C ASP A 78 8.89 22.48 -13.46
N ASP A 79 8.72 22.26 -12.15
CA ASP A 79 9.23 21.07 -11.46
C ASP A 79 8.21 20.43 -10.49
N PRO A 80 6.99 20.08 -10.93
CA PRO A 80 6.03 19.42 -10.07
C PRO A 80 6.37 17.95 -9.81
N ARG A 81 6.07 17.48 -8.60
CA ARG A 81 5.88 16.04 -8.35
C ARG A 81 4.51 15.63 -8.84
N VAL A 82 4.45 14.59 -9.66
CA VAL A 82 3.22 14.15 -10.31
C VAL A 82 2.91 12.72 -9.90
N THR A 83 1.69 12.48 -9.44
CA THR A 83 1.17 11.15 -9.16
C THR A 83 -0.14 10.93 -9.91
N THR A 84 -0.28 9.81 -10.60
CA THR A 84 -1.54 9.35 -11.19
C THR A 84 -2.00 8.09 -10.47
N ARG A 85 -3.28 8.01 -10.12
CA ARG A 85 -3.88 6.88 -9.41
C ARG A 85 -5.13 6.38 -10.11
N SER A 86 -5.19 5.07 -10.26
CA SER A 86 -6.34 4.29 -10.75
C SER A 86 -6.27 2.90 -10.11
N HIS A 87 -6.47 1.82 -10.87
CA HIS A 87 -5.99 0.48 -10.48
C HIS A 87 -4.45 0.39 -10.46
N VAL A 88 -3.79 1.39 -11.05
CA VAL A 88 -2.33 1.54 -11.05
C VAL A 88 -1.99 2.88 -10.44
N GLU A 89 -0.96 2.90 -9.60
CA GLU A 89 -0.33 4.11 -9.10
C GLU A 89 0.98 4.35 -9.85
N VAL A 90 1.10 5.52 -10.46
CA VAL A 90 2.31 5.97 -11.16
C VAL A 90 2.83 7.22 -10.48
N THR A 91 4.03 7.13 -9.91
CA THR A 91 4.80 8.28 -9.46
C THR A 91 5.82 8.60 -10.55
N TYR A 92 5.67 9.77 -11.17
CA TYR A 92 6.54 10.16 -12.27
C TYR A 92 7.88 10.66 -11.74
N GLY A 93 8.96 10.23 -12.40
CA GLY A 93 10.28 10.78 -12.15
C GLY A 93 10.36 12.28 -12.44
N ARG A 94 11.25 12.95 -11.72
CA ARG A 94 11.58 14.37 -11.88
C ARG A 94 12.06 14.64 -13.29
N ARG A 95 11.54 15.70 -13.92
CA ARG A 95 11.91 16.07 -15.30
C ARG A 95 13.06 17.06 -15.35
N VAL A 96 13.11 17.96 -14.38
CA VAL A 96 14.19 18.93 -14.22
C VAL A 96 15.24 18.28 -13.34
N LEU A 97 16.46 18.16 -13.86
CA LEU A 97 17.59 17.67 -13.08
C LEU A 97 17.98 18.70 -12.03
N ASP A 98 18.25 18.22 -10.82
CA ASP A 98 18.83 19.03 -9.77
C ASP A 98 20.35 18.91 -9.83
N PRO A 99 21.05 19.96 -10.30
CA PRO A 99 22.50 19.89 -10.47
C PRO A 99 23.24 19.82 -9.13
N THR A 100 22.55 20.04 -8.01
CA THR A 100 23.17 19.98 -6.67
C THR A 100 23.28 18.55 -6.13
N LEU A 101 22.52 17.61 -6.69
CA LEU A 101 22.52 16.21 -6.30
C LEU A 101 23.62 15.42 -7.01
N GLU A 102 24.06 14.32 -6.42
CA GLU A 102 24.98 13.40 -7.08
C GLU A 102 24.34 12.73 -8.31
N PRO A 103 25.13 12.33 -9.33
CA PRO A 103 24.58 11.71 -10.53
C PRO A 103 23.70 10.47 -10.25
N GLN A 104 24.00 9.71 -9.20
CA GLN A 104 23.21 8.54 -8.79
C GLN A 104 21.82 8.95 -8.26
N ASP A 105 21.75 10.00 -7.45
CA ASP A 105 20.48 10.52 -6.92
C ASP A 105 19.65 11.15 -8.04
N GLN A 106 20.31 11.86 -8.96
CA GLN A 106 19.67 12.40 -10.15
C GLN A 106 19.06 11.28 -11.02
N ALA A 107 19.77 10.17 -11.21
CA ALA A 107 19.26 9.03 -11.97
C ALA A 107 18.05 8.40 -11.27
N THR A 108 18.13 8.18 -9.96
CA THR A 108 17.05 7.62 -9.13
C THR A 108 15.80 8.50 -9.19
N GLN A 109 15.95 9.82 -9.03
CA GLN A 109 14.81 10.74 -9.09
C GLN A 109 14.15 10.81 -10.47
N ARG A 110 14.83 10.44 -11.55
CA ARG A 110 14.27 10.44 -12.91
C ARG A 110 13.48 9.18 -13.24
N GLU A 111 13.64 8.12 -12.48
CA GLU A 111 12.97 6.86 -12.75
C GLU A 111 11.51 6.92 -12.27
N PRO A 112 10.53 6.62 -13.13
CA PRO A 112 9.15 6.50 -12.69
C PRO A 112 8.98 5.22 -11.85
N SER A 113 8.24 5.32 -10.75
CA SER A 113 7.80 4.16 -9.98
C SER A 113 6.35 3.84 -10.34
N ILE A 114 6.09 2.58 -10.70
CA ILE A 114 4.76 2.11 -11.10
C ILE A 114 4.36 0.92 -10.24
N ILE A 115 3.27 1.08 -9.48
CA ILE A 115 2.67 0.03 -8.67
C ILE A 115 1.35 -0.37 -9.31
N TYR A 116 1.29 -1.62 -9.79
CA TYR A 116 0.10 -2.22 -10.37
C TYR A 116 -0.57 -3.13 -9.35
N SER A 117 -1.88 -2.97 -9.12
CA SER A 117 -2.61 -3.81 -8.16
C SER A 117 -3.74 -4.59 -8.81
N GLU A 118 -3.74 -5.90 -8.57
CA GLU A 118 -4.83 -6.81 -8.92
C GLU A 118 -5.61 -7.18 -7.66
N ARG A 119 -6.94 -7.32 -7.78
CA ARG A 119 -7.81 -7.76 -6.68
C ARG A 119 -8.74 -8.84 -7.19
N ASP A 120 -8.81 -9.93 -6.44
CA ASP A 120 -9.82 -10.97 -6.63
C ASP A 120 -10.93 -10.77 -5.61
N VAL A 121 -12.16 -11.11 -6.01
CA VAL A 121 -13.34 -11.02 -5.17
C VAL A 121 -14.03 -12.38 -5.08
N THR A 122 -14.83 -12.57 -4.03
CA THR A 122 -15.57 -13.80 -3.79
C THR A 122 -16.70 -14.01 -4.80
N ASN A 123 -17.35 -15.16 -4.74
CA ASN A 123 -18.65 -15.36 -5.39
C ASN A 123 -19.70 -14.33 -4.92
N PHE A 124 -20.70 -14.14 -5.76
CA PHE A 124 -21.93 -13.42 -5.44
C PHE A 124 -22.86 -14.33 -4.62
N VAL A 125 -23.59 -13.79 -3.64
CA VAL A 125 -24.67 -14.50 -2.94
C VAL A 125 -26.00 -13.90 -3.36
N ASP A 126 -26.78 -14.64 -4.16
CA ASP A 126 -28.14 -14.29 -4.60
C ASP A 126 -29.10 -15.42 -4.24
N LEU A 127 -29.57 -15.43 -2.99
CA LEU A 127 -30.55 -16.39 -2.50
C LEU A 127 -31.86 -15.66 -2.18
N ALA A 128 -32.94 -16.42 -2.00
CA ALA A 128 -34.28 -15.86 -1.79
C ALA A 128 -34.37 -14.84 -0.64
N THR A 129 -33.54 -15.00 0.40
CA THR A 129 -33.52 -14.16 1.60
C THR A 129 -32.18 -13.47 1.85
N ASP A 130 -31.15 -13.81 1.08
CA ASP A 130 -29.77 -13.40 1.33
C ASP A 130 -29.17 -12.83 0.05
N TYR A 131 -28.77 -11.57 0.11
CA TYR A 131 -28.13 -10.88 -1.01
C TYR A 131 -26.83 -10.24 -0.53
N ARG A 132 -25.71 -10.65 -1.11
CA ARG A 132 -24.39 -10.09 -0.77
C ARG A 132 -23.54 -9.93 -2.03
N ALA A 133 -23.08 -8.70 -2.24
CA ALA A 133 -22.08 -8.39 -3.26
C ALA A 133 -20.72 -9.05 -2.92
N PRO A 134 -19.92 -9.40 -3.94
CA PRO A 134 -18.59 -9.96 -3.77
C PRO A 134 -17.71 -9.13 -2.82
N LEU A 135 -16.96 -9.82 -1.97
CA LEU A 135 -15.99 -9.22 -1.06
C LEU A 135 -14.58 -9.47 -1.57
N ALA A 136 -13.63 -8.62 -1.20
CA ALA A 136 -12.23 -8.83 -1.57
C ALA A 136 -11.68 -10.09 -0.88
N CYS A 137 -11.10 -11.00 -1.66
CA CYS A 137 -10.48 -12.22 -1.14
C CYS A 137 -9.00 -12.33 -1.47
N ALA A 138 -8.49 -11.60 -2.47
CA ALA A 138 -7.04 -11.48 -2.69
C ALA A 138 -6.66 -10.08 -3.18
N LEU A 139 -5.45 -9.65 -2.80
CA LEU A 139 -4.79 -8.45 -3.30
C LEU A 139 -3.36 -8.83 -3.68
N ARG A 140 -2.95 -8.47 -4.89
CA ARG A 140 -1.57 -8.56 -5.34
C ARG A 140 -1.12 -7.18 -5.79
N SER A 141 0.00 -6.71 -5.27
CA SER A 141 0.65 -5.48 -5.74
C SER A 141 1.97 -5.85 -6.39
N PHE A 142 2.22 -5.26 -7.55
CA PHE A 142 3.38 -5.52 -8.37
C PHE A 142 4.13 -4.23 -8.63
N GLU A 143 5.46 -4.31 -8.57
CA GLU A 143 6.33 -3.34 -9.23
C GLU A 143 6.30 -3.62 -10.74
N LEU A 144 5.96 -2.61 -11.54
CA LEU A 144 5.93 -2.71 -12.99
C LEU A 144 7.15 -1.97 -13.59
N THR A 145 7.97 -2.69 -14.34
CA THR A 145 9.18 -2.15 -14.99
C THR A 145 9.10 -2.27 -16.50
N GLY A 146 9.93 -1.48 -17.20
CA GLY A 146 10.01 -1.51 -18.67
C GLY A 146 8.88 -0.83 -19.43
N LEU A 147 7.84 -0.32 -18.75
CA LEU A 147 6.76 0.43 -19.39
C LEU A 147 7.28 1.77 -19.96
N LYS A 148 7.41 1.85 -21.28
CA LYS A 148 7.94 3.05 -21.96
C LYS A 148 6.88 4.13 -22.12
N LEU A 149 7.22 5.34 -21.70
CA LEU A 149 6.42 6.52 -22.01
C LEU A 149 6.67 6.92 -23.47
N PRO A 150 5.63 6.98 -24.34
CA PRO A 150 5.82 7.33 -25.74
C PRO A 150 6.42 8.73 -25.93
N ALA A 151 7.19 8.91 -27.00
CA ALA A 151 7.79 10.20 -27.34
C ALA A 151 6.73 11.31 -27.44
N GLY A 152 7.02 12.46 -26.84
CA GLY A 152 6.12 13.61 -26.80
C GLY A 152 5.02 13.54 -25.73
N GLN A 153 4.81 12.39 -25.09
CA GLN A 153 3.91 12.29 -23.95
C GLN A 153 4.62 12.71 -22.67
N ARG A 154 3.87 13.39 -21.80
CA ARG A 154 4.33 13.78 -20.46
C ARG A 154 3.88 12.80 -19.39
N ARG A 155 2.82 12.04 -19.65
CA ARG A 155 2.17 11.11 -18.72
C ARG A 155 1.65 9.90 -19.48
N TYR A 156 1.56 8.75 -18.82
CA TYR A 156 0.94 7.59 -19.41
C TYR A 156 -0.56 7.82 -19.55
N ALA A 157 -1.15 7.35 -20.64
CA ALA A 157 -2.59 7.28 -20.75
C ALA A 157 -3.11 6.10 -19.91
N PHE A 158 -4.29 6.26 -19.29
CA PHE A 158 -4.97 5.22 -18.52
C PHE A 158 -4.91 3.82 -19.18
N ALA A 159 -5.25 3.75 -20.48
CA ALA A 159 -5.28 2.47 -21.19
C ALA A 159 -3.89 1.82 -21.31
N GLN A 160 -2.82 2.61 -21.47
CA GLN A 160 -1.46 2.09 -21.60
C GLN A 160 -0.98 1.44 -20.31
N VAL A 161 -1.32 2.04 -19.16
CA VAL A 161 -0.92 1.51 -17.86
C VAL A 161 -1.72 0.25 -17.53
N ALA A 162 -3.02 0.24 -17.84
CA ALA A 162 -3.87 -0.94 -17.65
C ALA A 162 -3.43 -2.14 -18.51
N THR A 163 -3.15 -1.93 -19.80
CA THR A 163 -2.61 -2.99 -20.67
C THR A 163 -1.20 -3.39 -20.25
N GLY A 164 -0.36 -2.41 -19.89
CA GLY A 164 1.00 -2.65 -19.42
C GLY A 164 1.08 -3.60 -18.22
N GLY A 165 0.22 -3.41 -17.21
CA GLY A 165 0.16 -4.31 -16.05
C GLY A 165 -0.37 -5.71 -16.37
N THR A 166 -1.28 -5.81 -17.34
CA THR A 166 -1.85 -7.09 -17.79
C THR A 166 -0.84 -7.90 -18.61
N ASP A 167 -0.15 -7.25 -19.55
CA ASP A 167 0.74 -7.88 -20.53
C ASP A 167 2.17 -8.12 -20.00
N ALA A 168 2.50 -7.54 -18.84
CA ALA A 168 3.83 -7.67 -18.25
C ALA A 168 4.16 -9.12 -17.86
N ALA A 169 5.35 -9.56 -18.26
CA ALA A 169 5.85 -10.88 -17.90
C ALA A 169 6.12 -10.94 -16.38
N PRO A 170 5.59 -11.94 -15.66
CA PRO A 170 5.88 -12.09 -14.25
C PRO A 170 7.34 -12.49 -14.05
N ILE A 171 7.96 -11.95 -13.00
CA ILE A 171 9.26 -12.38 -12.48
C ILE A 171 9.14 -12.65 -10.98
N ASP A 172 10.01 -13.52 -10.47
CA ASP A 172 10.07 -13.82 -9.04
C ASP A 172 10.56 -12.60 -8.25
N TYR A 173 10.25 -12.55 -6.96
CA TYR A 173 10.57 -11.40 -6.12
C TYR A 173 12.09 -11.15 -6.01
N GLU A 174 12.85 -12.23 -5.90
CA GLU A 174 14.30 -12.22 -5.77
C GLU A 174 15.03 -11.91 -7.09
N GLN A 175 14.32 -11.97 -8.23
CA GLN A 175 14.91 -11.63 -9.52
C GLN A 175 15.08 -10.11 -9.68
N THR A 176 16.23 -9.70 -10.20
CA THR A 176 16.47 -8.30 -10.59
C THR A 176 15.71 -7.98 -11.88
N PRO A 177 14.75 -7.04 -11.86
CA PRO A 177 14.06 -6.61 -13.07
C PRO A 177 15.04 -5.98 -14.05
N ASN A 178 14.80 -6.16 -15.34
CA ASN A 178 15.48 -5.37 -16.36
C ASN A 178 14.57 -4.19 -16.77
N SER A 179 15.08 -2.97 -16.78
CA SER A 179 14.27 -1.77 -17.09
C SER A 179 13.94 -1.62 -18.58
N VAL A 180 14.11 -2.67 -19.39
CA VAL A 180 13.91 -2.66 -20.85
C VAL A 180 12.67 -3.46 -21.24
N ALA A 181 12.56 -4.70 -20.81
CA ALA A 181 11.41 -5.56 -21.03
C ALA A 181 10.29 -5.20 -20.07
N LEU A 182 9.04 -5.33 -20.54
CA LEU A 182 7.86 -5.12 -19.72
C LEU A 182 7.70 -6.29 -18.75
N GLN A 183 7.98 -6.05 -17.46
CA GLN A 183 7.96 -7.08 -16.41
C GLN A 183 7.16 -6.61 -15.20
N LYS A 184 6.56 -7.56 -14.48
CA LYS A 184 5.92 -7.31 -13.19
C LYS A 184 6.47 -8.22 -12.11
N ARG A 185 6.80 -7.64 -10.96
CA ARG A 185 7.36 -8.36 -9.81
C ARG A 185 6.44 -8.21 -8.62
N THR A 186 5.97 -9.31 -8.04
CA THR A 186 5.05 -9.26 -6.88
C THR A 186 5.77 -8.70 -5.67
N ILE A 187 5.35 -7.54 -5.16
CA ILE A 187 5.90 -6.89 -3.95
C ILE A 187 4.99 -7.03 -2.74
N GLU A 188 3.71 -7.38 -2.96
CA GLU A 188 2.77 -7.69 -1.90
C GLU A 188 1.75 -8.71 -2.41
N HIS A 189 1.41 -9.68 -1.57
CA HIS A 189 0.29 -10.58 -1.81
C HIS A 189 -0.43 -10.85 -0.49
N VAL A 190 -1.73 -10.57 -0.46
CA VAL A 190 -2.61 -10.80 0.68
C VAL A 190 -3.79 -11.65 0.22
N ARG A 191 -4.15 -12.66 1.01
CA ARG A 191 -5.35 -13.50 0.83
C ARG A 191 -6.23 -13.39 2.06
N THR A 192 -7.55 -13.40 1.89
CA THR A 192 -8.52 -13.45 2.98
C THR A 192 -9.45 -14.62 2.74
N LEU A 193 -9.48 -15.54 3.71
CA LEU A 193 -10.45 -16.64 3.73
C LEU A 193 -11.63 -16.25 4.59
N TYR A 194 -12.80 -16.75 4.21
CA TYR A 194 -14.03 -16.63 4.98
C TYR A 194 -14.35 -17.98 5.64
N ARG A 195 -14.99 -17.95 6.81
CA ARG A 195 -15.43 -19.13 7.56
C ARG A 195 -16.81 -19.55 7.05
N ARG A 196 -17.08 -20.86 7.12
CA ARG A 196 -18.43 -21.39 6.89
C ARG A 196 -19.40 -20.86 7.96
N ASP A 197 -20.65 -20.62 7.57
CA ASP A 197 -21.72 -20.13 8.44
C ASP A 197 -22.05 -21.11 9.58
N ASN A 198 -21.73 -22.39 9.39
CA ASN A 198 -21.86 -23.44 10.41
C ASN A 198 -20.60 -23.63 11.28
N PHE A 199 -19.61 -22.76 11.11
CA PHE A 199 -18.38 -22.69 11.89
C PHE A 199 -17.37 -23.82 11.69
N ALA A 200 -17.64 -24.75 10.75
CA ALA A 200 -16.82 -25.94 10.43
C ALA A 200 -15.52 -25.62 9.64
N GLY A 201 -14.85 -24.52 9.99
CA GLY A 201 -13.59 -24.09 9.39
C GLY A 201 -13.74 -23.16 8.16
N PRO A 202 -12.64 -22.97 7.42
CA PRO A 202 -12.59 -22.05 6.29
C PRO A 202 -13.33 -22.57 5.06
N LEU A 203 -13.78 -21.63 4.24
CA LEU A 203 -14.15 -21.81 2.85
C LEU A 203 -12.89 -21.72 1.97
N PRO A 204 -12.88 -22.36 0.78
CA PRO A 204 -11.87 -22.13 -0.24
C PRO A 204 -11.69 -20.64 -0.58
N LEU A 205 -10.51 -20.25 -1.04
CA LEU A 205 -10.28 -18.88 -1.50
C LEU A 205 -11.27 -18.51 -2.62
N GLY A 206 -11.88 -17.33 -2.50
CA GLY A 206 -12.90 -16.86 -3.44
C GLY A 206 -14.32 -17.30 -3.10
N GLU A 207 -14.52 -18.06 -2.03
CA GLU A 207 -15.85 -18.43 -1.55
C GLU A 207 -16.29 -17.61 -0.32
N VAL A 208 -17.57 -17.26 -0.30
CA VAL A 208 -18.26 -16.64 0.83
C VAL A 208 -19.68 -17.18 0.95
N GLN A 209 -20.14 -17.32 2.20
CA GLN A 209 -21.52 -17.67 2.55
C GLN A 209 -22.26 -16.43 3.08
N PRO A 210 -23.61 -16.46 3.21
CA PRO A 210 -24.41 -15.28 3.54
C PRO A 210 -23.90 -14.42 4.71
N ARG A 211 -23.40 -15.04 5.79
CA ARG A 211 -22.89 -14.28 6.95
C ARG A 211 -21.54 -13.61 6.71
N ALA A 212 -20.78 -14.08 5.71
CA ALA A 212 -19.46 -13.56 5.34
C ALA A 212 -18.51 -13.40 6.52
N LEU A 213 -18.46 -14.42 7.37
CA LEU A 213 -17.65 -14.43 8.57
C LEU A 213 -16.17 -14.48 8.18
N PRO A 214 -15.33 -13.51 8.57
CA PRO A 214 -13.90 -13.59 8.32
C PRO A 214 -13.28 -14.79 9.03
N PHE A 215 -12.33 -15.47 8.38
CA PHE A 215 -11.52 -16.51 9.01
C PHE A 215 -10.13 -15.97 9.35
N GLU A 216 -9.20 -16.08 8.40
CA GLU A 216 -7.82 -15.60 8.52
C GLU A 216 -7.46 -14.81 7.26
N THR A 217 -6.59 -13.83 7.43
CA THR A 217 -5.87 -13.17 6.35
C THR A 217 -4.45 -13.69 6.34
N TYR A 218 -3.91 -13.98 5.17
CA TYR A 218 -2.53 -14.44 4.97
C TYR A 218 -1.76 -13.39 4.17
N LYS A 219 -0.62 -12.94 4.68
CA LYS A 219 0.29 -12.04 3.96
C LYS A 219 1.55 -12.78 3.56
N LEU A 220 1.90 -12.76 2.27
CA LEU A 220 3.11 -13.39 1.77
C LEU A 220 4.33 -12.72 2.40
N ALA A 221 5.16 -13.51 3.08
CA ALA A 221 6.40 -13.04 3.69
C ALA A 221 7.63 -13.42 2.87
N PHE A 222 7.73 -14.69 2.45
CA PHE A 222 8.85 -15.16 1.66
C PHE A 222 8.39 -16.06 0.52
N THR A 223 8.96 -15.83 -0.67
CA THR A 223 8.97 -16.84 -1.72
C THR A 223 9.97 -17.94 -1.34
N SER A 224 9.79 -19.16 -1.83
CA SER A 224 10.74 -20.25 -1.56
C SER A 224 12.12 -19.95 -2.16
N GLY A 225 12.16 -19.29 -3.32
CA GLY A 225 13.41 -18.84 -3.94
C GLY A 225 14.10 -17.74 -3.14
N LEU A 226 13.35 -16.78 -2.57
CA LEU A 226 13.93 -15.75 -1.68
C LEU A 226 14.55 -16.35 -0.42
N VAL A 227 13.92 -17.36 0.19
CA VAL A 227 14.51 -18.07 1.34
C VAL A 227 15.84 -18.72 0.93
N ALA A 228 15.84 -19.44 -0.20
CA ALA A 228 17.04 -20.11 -0.70
C ALA A 228 18.17 -19.13 -1.03
N GLU A 229 17.85 -18.00 -1.68
CA GLU A 229 18.84 -16.99 -2.07
C GLU A 229 19.47 -16.28 -0.86
N VAL A 230 18.65 -15.84 0.10
CA VAL A 230 19.12 -15.02 1.23
C VAL A 230 19.71 -15.88 2.35
N TYR A 231 19.04 -16.98 2.70
CA TYR A 231 19.42 -17.78 3.86
C TYR A 231 20.23 -19.03 3.50
N GLY A 232 20.17 -19.51 2.25
CA GLY A 232 20.77 -20.79 1.88
C GLY A 232 20.23 -21.91 2.77
N GLY A 233 21.10 -22.75 3.31
CA GLY A 233 20.73 -23.82 4.24
C GLY A 233 20.63 -23.42 5.73
N ARG A 234 20.68 -22.12 6.06
CA ARG A 234 20.70 -21.66 7.46
C ARG A 234 19.31 -21.63 8.12
N VAL A 235 18.26 -21.59 7.32
CA VAL A 235 16.87 -21.60 7.77
C VAL A 235 16.24 -22.88 7.25
N THR A 236 15.61 -23.63 8.15
CA THR A 236 14.86 -24.84 7.81
C THR A 236 13.37 -24.56 7.80
N ASP A 237 12.59 -25.41 7.13
CA ASP A 237 11.13 -25.32 7.13
C ASP A 237 10.55 -25.40 8.55
N ALA A 238 11.16 -26.18 9.44
CA ALA A 238 10.77 -26.27 10.85
C ALA A 238 10.97 -24.94 11.60
N MET A 239 12.07 -24.22 11.34
CA MET A 239 12.27 -22.89 11.95
C MET A 239 11.22 -21.88 11.48
N LEU A 240 10.80 -21.96 10.21
CA LEU A 240 9.77 -21.06 9.68
C LEU A 240 8.37 -21.42 10.19
N SER A 241 8.04 -22.71 10.21
CA SER A 241 6.73 -23.19 10.66
C SER A 241 6.59 -23.18 12.19
N ASP A 242 7.43 -23.94 12.89
CA ASP A 242 7.27 -24.21 14.32
C ASP A 242 7.70 -23.03 15.20
N ASP A 243 8.85 -22.41 14.89
CA ASP A 243 9.41 -21.34 15.74
C ASP A 243 8.87 -19.95 15.38
N ALA A 244 8.57 -19.71 14.10
CA ALA A 244 8.21 -18.39 13.59
C ALA A 244 6.73 -18.26 13.15
N GLY A 245 5.97 -19.36 13.11
CA GLY A 245 4.53 -19.35 12.85
C GLY A 245 4.13 -19.06 11.40
N TYR A 246 5.05 -19.19 10.45
CA TYR A 246 4.71 -19.09 9.02
C TYR A 246 3.99 -20.35 8.55
N VAL A 247 3.10 -20.20 7.57
CA VAL A 247 2.31 -21.30 7.01
C VAL A 247 2.36 -21.30 5.49
N HIS A 248 2.05 -22.44 4.88
CA HIS A 248 1.69 -22.50 3.46
C HIS A 248 0.20 -22.19 3.29
N SER A 249 -0.18 -21.58 2.17
CA SER A 249 -1.55 -21.18 1.86
C SER A 249 -1.91 -21.57 0.44
N GLU A 250 -3.13 -22.08 0.22
CA GLU A 250 -3.66 -22.46 -1.09
C GLU A 250 -2.76 -23.40 -1.91
N GLY A 251 -1.99 -24.27 -1.24
CA GLY A 251 -1.16 -25.29 -1.88
C GLY A 251 0.11 -24.79 -2.57
N ASP A 252 0.52 -23.54 -2.34
CA ASP A 252 1.83 -23.04 -2.78
C ASP A 252 2.97 -23.40 -1.80
N THR A 253 4.20 -23.22 -2.26
CA THR A 253 5.43 -23.47 -1.48
C THR A 253 5.96 -22.21 -0.78
N HIS A 254 5.16 -21.14 -0.73
CA HIS A 254 5.57 -19.88 -0.14
C HIS A 254 5.25 -19.82 1.34
N TRP A 255 5.95 -18.93 2.06
CA TRP A 255 5.75 -18.73 3.49
C TRP A 255 4.89 -17.50 3.74
N TRP A 256 3.76 -17.73 4.40
CA TRP A 256 2.74 -16.74 4.68
C TRP A 256 2.66 -16.44 6.17
N ILE A 257 2.43 -15.18 6.51
CA ILE A 257 2.08 -14.74 7.85
C ILE A 257 0.56 -14.87 7.98
N PRO A 258 0.04 -15.83 8.77
CA PRO A 258 -1.38 -15.86 9.10
C PRO A 258 -1.72 -14.72 10.07
N SER A 259 -2.94 -14.20 9.97
CA SER A 259 -3.53 -13.37 11.02
C SER A 259 -3.96 -14.24 12.19
N GLY A 260 -4.37 -13.60 13.29
CA GLY A 260 -5.17 -14.30 14.30
C GLY A 260 -6.56 -14.69 13.82
N ARG A 261 -7.25 -15.49 14.63
CA ARG A 261 -8.65 -15.90 14.44
C ARG A 261 -9.57 -15.17 15.40
N THR A 262 -10.77 -14.86 14.91
CA THR A 262 -11.87 -14.33 15.72
C THR A 262 -12.87 -15.45 16.02
N PHE A 263 -13.33 -15.51 17.26
CA PHE A 263 -14.34 -16.44 17.74
C PHE A 263 -15.49 -15.69 18.37
N TYR A 264 -16.67 -16.30 18.29
CA TYR A 264 -17.93 -15.71 18.72
C TYR A 264 -18.46 -16.34 20.00
N SER A 265 -17.57 -16.96 20.79
CA SER A 265 -17.86 -17.47 22.14
C SER A 265 -16.76 -17.06 23.11
N LEU A 266 -17.10 -17.01 24.41
CA LEU A 266 -16.13 -16.82 25.49
C LEU A 266 -15.41 -18.11 25.88
N ASP A 267 -16.02 -19.28 25.66
CA ASP A 267 -15.42 -20.55 26.06
C ASP A 267 -14.62 -21.17 24.91
N PRO A 268 -13.29 -21.38 25.08
CA PRO A 268 -12.45 -22.00 24.06
C PRO A 268 -12.70 -23.50 23.88
N LEU A 269 -13.46 -24.16 24.77
CA LEU A 269 -13.80 -25.58 24.72
C LEU A 269 -15.11 -25.86 23.98
N TYR A 270 -15.82 -24.83 23.54
CA TYR A 270 -17.06 -25.00 22.78
C TYR A 270 -16.80 -25.71 21.45
N THR A 271 -17.63 -26.70 21.15
CA THR A 271 -17.75 -27.25 19.81
C THR A 271 -18.27 -26.20 18.84
N GLU A 272 -18.08 -26.41 17.54
CA GLU A 272 -18.57 -25.51 16.48
C GLU A 272 -20.07 -25.22 16.60
N ALA A 273 -20.88 -26.23 16.94
CA ALA A 273 -22.32 -26.06 17.14
C ALA A 273 -22.66 -25.24 18.39
N GLN A 274 -21.90 -25.39 19.48
CA GLN A 274 -22.07 -24.60 20.70
C GLN A 274 -21.63 -23.15 20.49
N GLU A 275 -20.51 -22.94 19.79
CA GLU A 275 -20.03 -21.61 19.40
C GLU A 275 -21.07 -20.91 18.50
N LEU A 276 -21.63 -21.62 17.52
CA LEU A 276 -22.68 -21.10 16.65
C LEU A 276 -23.94 -20.73 17.45
N ALA A 277 -24.41 -21.59 18.35
CA ALA A 277 -25.57 -21.30 19.19
C ALA A 277 -25.34 -20.06 20.08
N PHE A 278 -24.14 -19.94 20.66
CA PHE A 278 -23.75 -18.75 21.42
C PHE A 278 -23.71 -17.51 20.51
N ALA A 279 -23.10 -17.59 19.33
CA ALA A 279 -23.05 -16.50 18.37
C ALA A 279 -24.45 -16.02 17.97
N HIS A 280 -25.40 -16.95 17.77
CA HIS A 280 -26.79 -16.60 17.50
C HIS A 280 -27.46 -15.86 18.65
N ALA A 281 -27.21 -16.26 19.89
CA ALA A 281 -27.73 -15.59 21.08
C ALA A 281 -27.12 -14.20 21.29
N HIS A 282 -25.87 -14.01 20.85
CA HIS A 282 -25.06 -12.79 21.05
C HIS A 282 -24.74 -12.05 19.74
N PHE A 283 -25.65 -12.13 18.76
CA PHE A 283 -25.62 -11.35 17.50
C PHE A 283 -24.31 -11.42 16.70
N PHE A 284 -23.56 -12.52 16.81
CA PHE A 284 -22.25 -12.72 16.18
C PHE A 284 -21.25 -11.61 16.57
N LEU A 285 -21.31 -11.12 17.81
CA LEU A 285 -20.29 -10.23 18.34
C LEU A 285 -18.98 -10.99 18.63
N PRO A 286 -17.81 -10.45 18.23
CA PRO A 286 -16.51 -11.03 18.57
C PRO A 286 -16.31 -11.09 20.09
N CYS A 287 -16.13 -12.30 20.62
CA CYS A 287 -15.94 -12.51 22.06
C CYS A 287 -14.51 -12.95 22.40
N ARG A 288 -13.77 -13.48 21.43
CA ARG A 288 -12.46 -14.05 21.67
C ARG A 288 -11.57 -13.96 20.44
N PHE A 289 -10.31 -13.63 20.65
CA PHE A 289 -9.28 -13.53 19.62
C PHE A 289 -8.12 -14.43 19.99
N ARG A 290 -7.63 -15.20 19.01
CA ARG A 290 -6.47 -16.07 19.15
C ARG A 290 -5.42 -15.62 18.14
N ASP A 291 -4.20 -15.38 18.58
CA ASP A 291 -3.11 -15.09 17.64
C ASP A 291 -2.50 -16.38 17.07
N PRO A 292 -1.67 -16.30 16.01
CA PRO A 292 -1.04 -17.46 15.40
C PRO A 292 -0.10 -18.29 16.28
N PHE A 293 0.40 -17.71 17.39
CA PHE A 293 1.36 -18.36 18.28
C PHE A 293 0.69 -19.15 19.41
N HIS A 294 -0.65 -19.23 19.39
CA HIS A 294 -1.39 -20.07 20.33
C HIS A 294 -0.98 -21.53 20.20
N SER A 295 -0.66 -22.16 21.32
CA SER A 295 -0.35 -23.59 21.40
C SER A 295 -0.96 -24.20 22.66
N GLY A 296 -0.94 -25.52 22.78
CA GLY A 296 -1.36 -26.20 24.02
C GLY A 296 -0.53 -25.82 25.25
N LEU A 297 0.68 -25.26 25.06
CA LEU A 297 1.57 -24.80 26.12
C LEU A 297 1.42 -23.30 26.41
N VAL A 298 1.05 -22.50 25.41
CA VAL A 298 0.98 -21.04 25.50
C VAL A 298 -0.37 -20.57 24.97
N SER A 299 -1.23 -20.13 25.88
CA SER A 299 -2.50 -19.50 25.51
C SER A 299 -2.28 -18.03 25.14
N THR A 300 -2.69 -17.67 23.93
CA THR A 300 -2.73 -16.28 23.45
C THR A 300 -4.15 -15.74 23.29
N GLU A 301 -5.13 -16.37 23.95
CA GLU A 301 -6.53 -15.96 23.91
C GLU A 301 -6.73 -14.59 24.55
N ARG A 302 -7.43 -13.71 23.84
CA ARG A 302 -7.90 -12.43 24.36
C ARG A 302 -9.41 -12.40 24.29
N PHE A 303 -10.04 -12.14 25.43
CA PHE A 303 -11.49 -12.16 25.55
C PHE A 303 -12.06 -10.74 25.47
N VAL A 304 -13.30 -10.64 25.03
CA VAL A 304 -14.11 -9.41 25.01
C VAL A 304 -15.49 -9.78 25.49
N SER A 305 -15.85 -9.30 26.68
CA SER A 305 -17.17 -9.48 27.25
C SER A 305 -18.05 -8.28 26.93
N HIS A 306 -19.34 -8.54 26.75
CA HIS A 306 -20.35 -7.50 26.54
C HIS A 306 -21.29 -7.44 27.74
N ASP A 307 -21.99 -6.32 27.89
CA ASP A 307 -23.04 -6.18 28.88
C ASP A 307 -24.22 -7.12 28.61
N HIS A 308 -25.19 -7.16 29.53
CA HIS A 308 -26.33 -8.09 29.45
C HIS A 308 -27.16 -7.98 28.16
N TYR A 309 -27.07 -6.83 27.48
CA TYR A 309 -27.84 -6.54 26.27
C TYR A 309 -27.00 -6.62 24.99
N ASP A 310 -25.73 -7.03 25.07
CA ASP A 310 -24.81 -7.10 23.93
C ASP A 310 -24.61 -5.74 23.23
N LEU A 311 -24.70 -4.63 23.97
CA LEU A 311 -24.62 -3.26 23.44
C LEU A 311 -23.26 -2.62 23.69
N LEU A 312 -22.66 -2.89 24.85
CA LEU A 312 -21.42 -2.27 25.27
C LEU A 312 -20.38 -3.30 25.62
N ARG A 313 -19.15 -3.09 25.15
CA ARG A 313 -17.99 -3.83 25.63
C ARG A 313 -17.74 -3.48 27.10
N LEU A 314 -17.60 -4.51 27.92
CA LEU A 314 -17.15 -4.36 29.29
C LEU A 314 -15.63 -4.22 29.31
N ASP A 315 -15.12 -3.32 30.16
CA ASP A 315 -13.69 -3.27 30.44
C ASP A 315 -13.29 -4.56 31.13
N ASN A 316 -12.44 -5.34 30.47
CA ASN A 316 -11.76 -6.45 31.10
C ASN A 316 -10.71 -5.88 32.06
N ARG A 317 -11.13 -5.54 33.29
CA ARG A 317 -10.17 -5.35 34.39
C ARG A 317 -9.57 -6.73 34.69
N LEU A 318 -8.31 -6.90 34.27
CA LEU A 318 -7.41 -7.91 34.79
C LEU A 318 -7.25 -7.76 36.30
#